data_AF-A0A924CEP6-F1
#
_entry.id   AF-A0A924CEP6-F1
#
_cell.length_a   1.000
_cell.length_b   1.000
_cell.length_c   1.000
_cell.angle_alpha   90.00
_cell.angle_beta   90.00
_cell.angle_gamma   90.00
#
_symmetry.space_group_name_H-M   'P 1'
#
loop_
_entity.id
_entity.type
_entity.pdbx_description
1 polymer ?
#
loop_
_entity_poly.entity_id
_entity_poly.type
_entity_poly.pdbx_seq_one_letter_code
_entity_poly.pdbx_strand_id
1 'polypeptide(L)'
;MEATQKLEVINEFKTKCPGWVNPDLVSIKYCQNDSFAFLEMEFTSKPGKPVLINLDFISDDFDPETVEEIAPLFKPAADVVDNAMVFVGLDTYSLVNCVDGLFTDAAASLIYEEYKKLSS
;
A
#
# COMPACT_ATOMS: atom_id res chain seq x y z
N MET A 1 19.85 -1.42 -16.53
CA MET A 1 18.45 -1.25 -16.06
C MET A 1 18.00 -2.63 -15.64
N GLU A 2 17.92 -2.87 -14.34
CA GLU A 2 17.32 -4.10 -13.82
C GLU A 2 15.82 -4.13 -14.16
N ALA A 3 15.31 -5.34 -14.40
CA ALA A 3 13.91 -5.55 -14.72
C ALA A 3 13.08 -5.38 -13.44
N THR A 4 12.10 -4.48 -13.47
CA THR A 4 11.14 -4.33 -12.36
C THR A 4 10.23 -5.54 -12.31
N GLN A 5 10.21 -6.21 -11.16
CA GLN A 5 9.23 -7.25 -10.85
C GLN A 5 7.89 -6.59 -10.52
N LYS A 6 6.79 -7.17 -11.00
CA LYS A 6 5.43 -6.66 -10.77
C LYS A 6 4.51 -7.80 -10.39
N LEU A 7 3.71 -7.61 -9.34
CA LEU A 7 2.70 -8.55 -8.90
C LEU A 7 1.35 -7.84 -8.76
N GLU A 8 0.34 -8.31 -9.49
CA GLU A 8 -1.04 -7.83 -9.36
C GLU A 8 -1.63 -8.35 -8.05
N VAL A 9 -2.20 -7.43 -7.24
CA VAL A 9 -2.73 -7.73 -5.90
C VAL A 9 -4.15 -7.19 -5.68
N ILE A 10 -4.83 -6.69 -6.72
CA ILE A 10 -6.17 -6.10 -6.55
C ILE A 10 -7.21 -7.10 -6.02
N ASN A 11 -7.10 -8.38 -6.36
CA ASN A 11 -8.07 -9.38 -5.93
C ASN A 11 -7.95 -9.66 -4.43
N GLU A 12 -6.73 -9.69 -3.93
CA GLU A 12 -6.38 -9.85 -2.52
C GLU A 12 -7.00 -8.72 -1.69
N PHE A 13 -6.92 -7.47 -2.17
CA PHE A 13 -7.60 -6.34 -1.53
C PHE A 13 -9.13 -6.43 -1.61
N LYS A 14 -9.69 -6.84 -2.75
CA LYS A 14 -11.15 -7.01 -2.90
C LYS A 14 -11.69 -8.13 -2.01
N THR A 15 -10.88 -9.16 -1.73
CA THR A 15 -11.20 -10.22 -0.77
C THR A 15 -11.04 -9.76 0.67
N LYS A 16 -9.96 -9.05 0.99
CA LYS A 16 -9.68 -8.56 2.36
C LYS A 16 -10.67 -7.49 2.82
N CYS A 17 -11.03 -6.55 1.94
CA CYS A 17 -11.88 -5.39 2.24
C CYS A 17 -13.04 -5.30 1.22
N PRO A 18 -13.99 -6.25 1.25
CA PRO A 18 -15.05 -6.32 0.25
C PRO A 18 -15.95 -5.09 0.30
N GLY A 19 -16.11 -4.44 -0.85
CA GLY A 19 -16.93 -3.23 -0.99
C GLY A 19 -16.28 -1.94 -0.49
N TRP A 20 -15.06 -1.99 0.03
CA TRP A 20 -14.34 -0.80 0.50
C TRP A 20 -13.32 -0.29 -0.51
N VAL A 21 -12.74 -1.18 -1.31
CA VAL A 21 -11.80 -0.84 -2.39
C VAL A 21 -12.49 0.10 -3.37
N ASN A 22 -11.79 1.15 -3.79
CA ASN A 22 -12.30 2.13 -4.74
C ASN A 22 -12.77 1.43 -6.03
N PRO A 23 -14.04 1.59 -6.45
CA PRO A 23 -14.58 0.91 -7.62
C PRO A 23 -13.95 1.38 -8.93
N ASP A 24 -13.31 2.55 -8.95
CA ASP A 24 -12.57 3.07 -10.09
C ASP A 24 -11.21 2.35 -10.29
N LEU A 25 -10.68 1.69 -9.25
CA LEU A 25 -9.45 0.90 -9.35
C LEU A 25 -9.67 -0.40 -10.14
N VAL A 26 -8.85 -0.59 -11.17
CA VAL A 26 -8.85 -1.82 -12.00
C VAL A 26 -7.58 -2.64 -11.87
N SER A 27 -6.49 -2.04 -11.41
CA SER A 27 -5.22 -2.74 -11.17
C SER A 27 -4.51 -2.09 -9.99
N ILE A 28 -3.95 -2.94 -9.12
CA ILE A 28 -3.05 -2.56 -8.04
C ILE A 28 -1.87 -3.51 -8.16
N LYS A 29 -0.71 -3.00 -8.57
CA LYS A 29 0.49 -3.82 -8.67
C LYS A 29 1.50 -3.40 -7.64
N TYR A 30 1.95 -4.35 -6.83
CA TYR A 30 3.17 -4.21 -6.07
C TYR A 30 4.36 -4.35 -7.03
N CYS A 31 5.27 -3.39 -7.00
CA CYS A 31 6.40 -3.32 -7.91
C CYS A 31 7.70 -3.13 -7.12
N GLN A 32 8.74 -3.87 -7.49
CA GLN A 32 10.06 -3.70 -6.89
C GLN A 32 11.18 -3.96 -7.90
N ASN A 33 12.36 -3.41 -7.62
CA ASN A 33 13.65 -3.82 -8.17
C ASN A 33 14.64 -3.95 -7.02
N ASP A 34 15.94 -4.09 -7.29
CA ASP A 34 16.93 -4.32 -6.23
C ASP A 34 17.12 -3.11 -5.30
N SER A 35 16.55 -1.93 -5.62
CA SER A 35 16.79 -0.67 -4.92
C SER A 35 15.55 -0.08 -4.23
N PHE A 36 14.35 -0.23 -4.78
CA PHE A 36 13.15 0.44 -4.26
C PHE A 36 11.86 -0.35 -4.48
N ALA A 37 10.87 -0.06 -3.64
CA ALA A 37 9.51 -0.61 -3.72
C ALA A 37 8.49 0.50 -4.02
N PHE A 38 7.53 0.21 -4.89
CA PHE A 38 6.46 1.14 -5.23
C PHE A 38 5.17 0.42 -5.62
N LEU A 39 4.04 1.13 -5.55
CA LEU A 39 2.77 0.70 -6.11
C LEU A 39 2.54 1.34 -7.46
N GLU A 40 1.97 0.58 -8.37
CA GLU A 40 1.38 1.06 -9.61
C GLU A 40 -0.13 0.83 -9.55
N MET A 41 -0.92 1.90 -9.59
CA MET A 41 -2.38 1.84 -9.55
C MET A 41 -3.00 2.38 -10.83
N GLU A 42 -3.96 1.66 -11.40
CA GLU A 42 -4.69 2.07 -12.59
C GLU A 42 -6.17 2.27 -12.30
N PHE A 43 -6.71 3.37 -12.84
CA PHE A 43 -8.07 3.83 -12.61
C PHE A 43 -8.83 3.92 -13.94
N THR A 44 -10.12 3.51 -13.96
CA THR A 44 -10.94 3.63 -15.18
C THR A 44 -11.16 5.08 -15.61
N SER A 45 -11.16 6.02 -14.66
CA SER A 45 -11.27 7.45 -14.93
C SER A 45 -10.03 8.05 -15.61
N LYS A 46 -8.87 7.37 -15.53
CA LYS A 46 -7.58 7.84 -16.08
C LYS A 46 -6.84 6.70 -16.81
N PRO A 47 -7.41 6.16 -17.89
CA PRO A 47 -6.85 4.99 -18.57
C PRO A 47 -5.45 5.28 -19.12
N GLY A 48 -4.53 4.33 -18.95
CA GLY A 48 -3.15 4.44 -19.43
C GLY A 48 -2.27 5.47 -18.69
N LYS A 49 -2.74 6.03 -17.58
CA LYS A 49 -1.98 6.94 -16.72
C LYS A 49 -1.93 6.39 -15.30
N PRO A 50 -1.09 5.38 -15.03
CA PRO A 50 -1.00 4.81 -13.70
C PRO A 50 -0.47 5.83 -12.69
N VAL A 51 -0.97 5.75 -11.47
CA VAL A 51 -0.46 6.47 -10.31
C VAL A 51 0.64 5.62 -9.70
N LEU A 52 1.81 6.21 -9.48
CA LEU A 52 2.95 5.55 -8.83
C LEU A 52 3.11 6.09 -7.40
N ILE A 53 3.17 5.20 -6.42
CA ILE A 53 3.35 5.56 -5.00
C ILE A 53 4.63 4.88 -4.49
N ASN A 54 5.61 5.67 -4.05
CA ASN A 54 6.80 5.14 -3.41
C ASN A 54 6.44 4.53 -2.05
N LEU A 55 6.92 3.33 -1.74
CA LEU A 55 6.68 2.65 -0.47
C LEU A 55 7.84 2.74 0.52
N ASP A 56 8.99 3.31 0.13
CA ASP A 56 10.20 3.38 0.96
C ASP A 56 10.02 4.24 2.22
N PHE A 57 8.97 5.06 2.30
CA PHE A 57 8.63 5.84 3.49
C PHE A 57 7.93 5.02 4.59
N ILE A 58 7.44 3.82 4.26
CA ILE A 58 6.74 2.95 5.20
C ILE A 58 7.77 2.13 5.95
N SER A 59 7.68 2.16 7.27
CA SER A 59 8.70 1.61 8.15
C SER A 59 8.09 0.77 9.29
N ASP A 60 8.83 -0.25 9.74
CA ASP A 60 8.38 -1.23 10.74
C ASP A 60 8.41 -0.66 12.17
N ASP A 61 9.33 0.28 12.46
CA ASP A 61 9.60 0.67 13.85
C ASP A 61 9.74 2.18 14.01
N PHE A 62 8.88 2.84 14.78
CA PHE A 62 9.06 4.26 15.08
C PHE A 62 9.64 4.42 16.47
N ASP A 63 10.94 4.72 16.53
CA ASP A 63 11.59 5.15 17.78
C ASP A 63 11.55 6.69 17.87
N PRO A 64 10.69 7.27 18.74
CA PRO A 64 10.59 8.72 18.90
C PRO A 64 11.82 9.35 19.55
N GLU A 65 12.74 8.55 20.12
CA GLU A 65 13.89 9.05 20.88
C GLU A 65 15.19 9.10 20.06
N THR A 66 15.38 8.20 19.09
CA THR A 66 16.70 8.00 18.45
C THR A 66 16.90 8.70 17.10
N VAL A 67 15.83 9.01 16.36
CA VAL A 67 15.91 9.60 14.99
C VAL A 67 16.87 8.80 14.07
N GLU A 68 17.16 7.54 14.39
CA GLU A 68 18.01 6.69 13.56
C GLU A 68 17.23 6.17 12.35
N GLU A 69 17.96 5.81 11.28
CA GLU A 69 17.41 5.27 10.05
C GLU A 69 16.51 4.07 10.35
N ILE A 70 15.21 4.32 10.36
CA ILE A 70 14.22 3.27 10.52
C ILE A 70 14.36 2.34 9.33
N ALA A 71 14.59 1.05 9.60
CA ALA A 71 14.65 0.06 8.54
C ALA A 71 13.34 0.11 7.72
N PRO A 72 13.42 0.21 6.38
CA PRO A 72 12.23 0.21 5.54
C PRO A 72 11.48 -1.10 5.72
N LEU A 73 10.14 -1.01 5.73
CA LEU A 73 9.28 -2.18 5.90
C LEU A 73 9.49 -3.17 4.74
N PHE A 74 9.60 -2.65 3.52
CA PHE A 74 9.81 -3.44 2.31
C PHE A 74 11.31 -3.61 2.05
N LYS A 75 11.70 -4.85 1.72
CA LYS A 75 13.10 -5.21 1.45
C LYS A 75 13.22 -5.54 -0.04
N PRO A 76 13.61 -4.61 -0.92
CA PRO A 76 13.49 -4.83 -2.37
C PRO A 76 14.34 -6.00 -2.90
N ALA A 77 15.39 -6.39 -2.17
CA ALA A 77 16.20 -7.58 -2.46
C ALA A 77 15.56 -8.92 -2.05
N ALA A 78 14.43 -8.91 -1.34
CA ALA A 78 13.67 -10.11 -0.98
C ALA A 78 12.72 -10.55 -2.10
N ASP A 79 12.04 -11.68 -1.94
CA ASP A 79 11.06 -12.14 -2.92
C ASP A 79 9.89 -11.15 -3.05
N VAL A 80 9.47 -10.85 -4.29
CA VAL A 80 8.39 -9.91 -4.57
C VAL A 80 7.06 -10.36 -3.98
N VAL A 81 6.81 -11.67 -3.91
CA VAL A 81 5.60 -12.23 -3.30
C VAL A 81 5.60 -11.95 -1.81
N ASP A 82 6.74 -12.13 -1.13
CA ASP A 82 6.84 -11.87 0.31
C ASP A 82 6.52 -10.41 0.63
N ASN A 83 7.15 -9.46 -0.07
CA ASN A 83 6.88 -8.04 0.13
C ASN A 83 5.45 -7.63 -0.26
N ALA A 84 4.91 -8.20 -1.34
CA ALA A 84 3.53 -7.94 -1.74
C ALA A 84 2.54 -8.46 -0.68
N MET A 85 2.81 -9.61 -0.06
CA MET A 85 2.00 -10.15 1.02
C MET A 85 2.12 -9.33 2.31
N VAL A 86 3.30 -8.76 2.60
CA VAL A 86 3.45 -7.75 3.67
C VAL A 86 2.57 -6.54 3.38
N PHE A 87 2.60 -6.02 2.16
CA PHE A 87 1.77 -4.86 1.76
C PHE A 87 0.27 -5.17 1.88
N VAL A 88 -0.18 -6.29 1.32
CA VAL A 88 -1.57 -6.77 1.45
C VAL A 88 -1.95 -6.99 2.92
N GLY A 89 -0.98 -7.39 3.75
CA GLY A 89 -1.13 -7.66 5.17
C GLY A 89 -1.35 -6.42 6.03
N LEU A 90 -0.87 -5.24 5.62
CA LEU A 90 -0.99 -3.97 6.37
C LEU A 90 -2.41 -3.70 6.85
N ASP A 91 -2.56 -3.19 8.07
CA ASP A 91 -3.88 -2.84 8.60
C ASP A 91 -4.51 -1.71 7.77
N THR A 92 -5.84 -1.64 7.80
CA THR A 92 -6.61 -0.70 6.98
C THR A 92 -6.31 0.77 7.33
N TYR A 93 -5.94 1.08 8.58
CA TYR A 93 -5.61 2.43 8.98
C TYR A 93 -4.26 2.86 8.39
N SER A 94 -3.23 2.01 8.48
CA SER A 94 -1.94 2.26 7.82
C SER A 94 -2.10 2.45 6.31
N LEU A 95 -2.91 1.59 5.67
CA LEU A 95 -3.18 1.67 4.23
C LEU A 95 -3.87 2.98 3.82
N VAL A 96 -4.90 3.44 4.56
CA VAL A 96 -5.58 4.72 4.27
C VAL A 96 -4.61 5.91 4.39
N ASN A 97 -3.69 5.88 5.34
CA ASN A 97 -2.73 6.97 5.52
C ASN A 97 -1.58 6.95 4.51
N CYS A 98 -1.24 5.78 3.97
CA CYS A 98 -0.08 5.62 3.09
C CYS A 98 -0.44 5.56 1.60
N VAL A 99 -1.66 5.16 1.24
CA VAL A 99 -2.05 4.86 -0.15
C VAL A 99 -3.36 5.56 -0.49
N ASP A 100 -3.25 6.76 -1.04
CA ASP A 100 -4.41 7.54 -1.48
C ASP A 100 -5.15 6.84 -2.64
N GLY A 101 -6.48 6.94 -2.63
CA GLY A 101 -7.35 6.37 -3.66
C GLY A 101 -7.55 4.85 -3.61
N LEU A 102 -6.92 4.13 -2.66
CA LEU A 102 -7.11 2.68 -2.47
C LEU A 102 -8.54 2.33 -2.05
N PHE A 103 -9.09 3.10 -1.12
CA PHE A 103 -10.42 2.91 -0.56
C PHE A 103 -11.39 3.99 -1.05
N THR A 104 -12.69 3.72 -0.93
CA THR A 104 -13.73 4.74 -1.08
C THR A 104 -13.65 5.76 0.06
N ASP A 105 -14.08 7.00 -0.18
CA ASP A 105 -14.13 8.06 0.85
C ASP A 105 -14.96 7.64 2.07
N ALA A 106 -16.05 6.89 1.85
CA ALA A 106 -16.88 6.35 2.91
C ALA A 106 -16.13 5.34 3.78
N ALA A 107 -15.41 4.40 3.15
CA ALA A 107 -14.60 3.42 3.88
C ALA A 107 -13.44 4.09 4.63
N ALA A 108 -12.73 5.03 3.99
CA ALA A 108 -11.67 5.80 4.64
C ALA A 108 -12.18 6.55 5.89
N SER A 109 -13.36 7.18 5.80
CA SER A 109 -13.99 7.88 6.92
C SER A 109 -14.31 6.93 8.08
N LEU A 110 -14.87 5.75 7.79
CA LEU A 110 -15.17 4.73 8.80
C LEU A 110 -13.90 4.24 9.51
N ILE A 111 -12.84 3.95 8.74
CA ILE A 111 -11.55 3.51 9.28
C ILE A 111 -10.98 4.57 10.25
N TYR A 112 -11.06 5.85 9.90
CA TYR A 112 -10.63 6.94 10.79
C TYR A 112 -11.46 7.04 12.07
N GLU A 113 -12.77 6.85 12.00
CA GLU A 113 -13.65 6.87 13.17
C GLU A 113 -13.38 5.69 14.11
N GLU A 114 -13.17 4.49 13.57
CA GLU A 114 -12.84 3.30 14.36
C GLU A 114 -11.52 3.46 15.09
N TYR A 115 -10.48 3.96 14.41
CA TYR A 115 -9.18 4.20 15.03
C TYR A 115 -9.29 5.21 16.19
N LYS A 116 -10.01 6.32 16.00
CA LYS A 116 -10.22 7.33 17.05
C LYS A 116 -10.87 6.75 18.31
N LYS A 117 -11.81 5.81 18.15
CA LYS A 117 -12.48 5.14 19.29
C LYS A 117 -11.53 4.22 20.05
N LEU A 118 -10.57 3.59 19.37
CA LEU A 118 -9.58 2.72 20.00
C LEU A 118 -8.48 3.52 20.72
N SER A 119 -8.22 4.74 20.28
CA SER A 119 -7.23 5.65 20.88
C SER A 119 -7.77 6.59 21.97
N SER A 120 -9.08 6.51 22.29
CA SER A 120 -9.75 7.33 23.31
C SER A 120 -10.00 6.54 24.59
#